data_AF-A0A0Q8SUY7-F1
#
_entry.id   AF-A0A0Q8SUY7-F1
#
_cell.length_a   1.000
_cell.length_b   1.000
_cell.length_c   1.000
_cell.angle_alpha   90.00
_cell.angle_beta   90.00
_cell.angle_gamma   90.00
#
_symmetry.space_group_name_H-M   'P 1'
#
loop_
_entity.id
_entity.type
_entity.pdbx_description
1 polymer ?
#
loop_
_entity_poly.entity_id
_entity_poly.type
_entity_poly.pdbx_seq_one_letter_code
_entity_poly.pdbx_strand_id
1 'polypeptide(L)'
;MAGLALALVLASPAPSWAQPAAAPAAKAAPKLTQSYHDRVEELQDQVNEGKLAEIRARIVPTTERKVFDVDDVNDSQTWWQYEDDTTFVHIENGTGRTITGLVLDFWVDSCSQKAKPPNTVHVLLRKPLRKNAQAVVVVPPSKLLHTKNEVSCLSVRGGW
;
A
#
# COMPACT_ATOMS: atom_id res chain seq x y z
N MET A 1 -25.93 -51.80 51.79
CA MET A 1 -26.19 -50.41 51.34
C MET A 1 -25.02 -49.98 50.47
N ALA A 2 -25.33 -49.34 49.33
CA ALA A 2 -24.44 -48.79 48.29
C ALA A 2 -23.51 -49.80 47.59
N GLY A 3 -23.59 -50.09 46.29
CA GLY A 3 -24.25 -49.41 45.18
C GLY A 3 -23.22 -48.71 44.29
N LEU A 4 -23.15 -49.17 43.03
CA LEU A 4 -22.56 -48.53 41.84
C LEU A 4 -21.03 -48.39 41.78
N ALA A 5 -20.37 -48.44 40.63
CA ALA A 5 -20.66 -48.94 39.29
C ALA A 5 -19.33 -48.79 38.53
N LEU A 6 -18.89 -49.82 37.80
CA LEU A 6 -17.84 -49.69 36.79
C LEU A 6 -18.32 -48.68 35.75
N ALA A 7 -17.65 -47.53 35.63
CA ALA A 7 -17.77 -46.67 34.46
C ALA A 7 -16.53 -46.85 33.59
N LEU A 8 -16.59 -47.79 32.65
CA LEU A 8 -15.78 -47.74 31.43
C LEU A 8 -16.22 -46.48 30.66
N VAL A 9 -15.37 -45.48 30.59
CA VAL A 9 -15.51 -44.40 29.61
C VAL A 9 -14.76 -44.85 28.35
N LEU A 10 -15.51 -45.44 27.42
CA LEU A 10 -15.16 -45.48 26.00
C LEU A 10 -15.68 -44.17 25.34
N ALA A 11 -15.00 -43.75 24.26
CA ALA A 11 -15.29 -42.64 23.34
C ALA A 11 -14.51 -41.33 23.66
N SER A 12 -13.69 -40.74 22.78
CA SER A 12 -13.31 -41.00 21.39
C SER A 12 -11.99 -40.27 21.11
N PRO A 13 -11.12 -40.74 20.19
CA PRO A 13 -10.02 -39.92 19.70
C PRO A 13 -10.62 -38.70 18.99
N ALA A 14 -10.29 -37.50 19.47
CA ALA A 14 -10.63 -36.26 18.78
C ALA A 14 -10.08 -36.34 17.34
N PRO A 15 -10.85 -35.91 16.32
CA PRO A 15 -10.37 -35.93 14.95
C PRO A 15 -9.15 -35.03 14.83
N SER A 16 -7.99 -35.64 14.56
CA SER A 16 -6.71 -34.99 14.25
C SER A 16 -6.74 -34.36 12.84
N TRP A 17 -7.68 -33.45 12.62
CA TRP A 17 -7.82 -32.65 11.40
C TRP A 17 -7.98 -31.19 11.76
N ALA A 18 -6.99 -30.64 12.44
CA ALA A 18 -6.72 -29.22 12.39
C ALA A 18 -5.22 -29.07 12.13
N GLN A 19 -4.82 -29.36 10.88
CA GLN A 19 -3.59 -28.77 10.39
C GLN A 19 -3.77 -27.25 10.52
N PRO A 20 -2.87 -26.52 11.20
CA PRO A 20 -2.88 -25.07 11.08
C PRO A 20 -2.71 -24.79 9.58
N ALA A 21 -3.74 -24.22 8.96
CA ALA A 21 -3.63 -23.73 7.61
C ALA A 21 -2.43 -22.78 7.61
N ALA A 22 -1.36 -23.20 6.94
CA ALA A 22 -0.21 -22.35 6.72
C ALA A 22 -0.75 -21.07 6.10
N ALA A 23 -0.56 -19.94 6.79
CA ALA A 23 -0.89 -18.64 6.22
C ALA A 23 -0.28 -18.62 4.81
N PRO A 24 -1.04 -18.28 3.76
CA PRO A 24 -0.52 -18.29 2.41
C PRO A 24 0.75 -17.45 2.44
N ALA A 25 1.89 -18.09 2.13
CA ALA A 25 3.13 -17.40 1.91
C ALA A 25 2.81 -16.27 0.94
N ALA A 26 3.07 -15.02 1.33
CA ALA A 26 2.82 -13.87 0.49
C ALA A 26 3.51 -14.14 -0.85
N LYS A 27 2.71 -14.48 -1.87
CA LYS A 27 3.23 -14.63 -3.23
C LYS A 27 3.90 -13.30 -3.52
N ALA A 28 5.19 -13.34 -3.86
CA ALA A 28 5.86 -12.17 -4.43
C ALA A 28 4.93 -11.63 -5.52
N ALA A 29 4.61 -10.35 -5.43
CA ALA A 29 3.65 -9.79 -6.33
C ALA A 29 4.09 -9.97 -7.78
N PRO A 30 3.15 -10.09 -8.73
CA PRO A 30 3.49 -10.15 -10.14
C PRO A 30 4.43 -8.99 -10.50
N LYS A 31 5.53 -9.30 -11.20
CA LYS A 31 6.40 -8.25 -11.74
C LYS A 31 5.62 -7.57 -12.86
N LEU A 32 5.21 -6.33 -12.61
CA LEU A 32 4.52 -5.47 -13.57
C LEU A 32 5.32 -5.34 -14.89
N THR A 33 4.61 -5.05 -15.99
CA THR A 33 5.23 -4.83 -17.31
C THR A 33 6.30 -3.72 -17.32
N GLN A 34 7.19 -3.70 -18.33
CA GLN A 34 8.25 -2.67 -18.40
C GLN A 34 7.77 -1.31 -18.93
N SER A 35 6.74 -1.29 -19.80
CA SER A 35 6.13 -0.05 -20.30
C SER A 35 5.32 0.63 -19.20
N TYR A 36 5.50 1.94 -19.01
CA TYR A 36 4.76 2.69 -17.99
C TYR A 36 3.24 2.66 -18.24
N HIS A 37 2.82 2.84 -19.49
CA HIS A 37 1.40 2.89 -19.85
C HIS A 37 0.72 1.54 -19.59
N ASP A 38 1.34 0.45 -20.05
CA ASP A 38 0.87 -0.91 -19.84
C ASP A 38 0.79 -1.25 -18.34
N ARG A 39 1.73 -0.75 -17.52
CA ARG A 39 1.64 -0.91 -16.05
C ARG A 39 0.45 -0.19 -15.46
N VAL A 40 0.15 1.03 -15.92
CA VAL A 40 -1.00 1.79 -15.43
C VAL A 40 -2.30 1.04 -15.78
N GLU A 41 -2.42 0.56 -17.01
CA GLU A 41 -3.59 -0.24 -17.45
C GLU A 41 -3.72 -1.53 -16.62
N GLU A 42 -2.63 -2.29 -16.46
CA GLU A 42 -2.61 -3.51 -15.66
C GLU A 42 -3.01 -3.26 -14.19
N LEU A 43 -2.51 -2.19 -13.59
CA LEU A 43 -2.85 -1.81 -12.21
C LEU A 43 -4.31 -1.40 -12.06
N GLN A 44 -4.86 -0.67 -13.04
CA GLN A 44 -6.27 -0.30 -13.06
C GLN A 44 -7.16 -1.54 -13.15
N ASP A 45 -6.84 -2.48 -14.05
CA ASP A 45 -7.57 -3.74 -14.17
C ASP A 45 -7.51 -4.55 -12.88
N GLN A 46 -6.33 -4.67 -12.25
CA GLN A 46 -6.20 -5.39 -10.98
C GLN A 46 -7.01 -4.76 -9.84
N VAL A 47 -7.14 -3.43 -9.78
CA VAL A 47 -8.00 -2.74 -8.82
C VAL A 47 -9.48 -3.00 -9.13
N ASN A 48 -9.89 -2.87 -10.39
CA ASN A 48 -11.27 -3.09 -10.84
C ASN A 48 -11.75 -4.52 -10.60
N GLU A 49 -10.87 -5.50 -10.78
CA GLU A 49 -11.12 -6.91 -10.51
C GLU A 49 -11.01 -7.28 -9.01
N GLY A 50 -10.61 -6.34 -8.15
CA GLY A 50 -10.43 -6.56 -6.71
C GLY A 50 -9.22 -7.43 -6.35
N LYS A 51 -8.29 -7.64 -7.29
CA LYS A 51 -7.03 -8.39 -7.08
C LYS A 51 -5.97 -7.55 -6.36
N LEU A 52 -6.02 -6.23 -6.51
CA LEU A 52 -5.14 -5.28 -5.84
C LEU A 52 -5.96 -4.35 -4.93
N ALA A 53 -5.50 -4.16 -3.70
CA ALA A 53 -6.23 -3.37 -2.73
C ALA A 53 -6.19 -1.87 -3.09
N GLU A 54 -7.34 -1.20 -3.00
CA GLU A 54 -7.42 0.26 -3.03
C GLU A 54 -7.43 0.83 -1.60
N ILE A 55 -6.52 1.73 -1.29
CA ILE A 55 -6.41 2.40 0.01
C ILE A 55 -6.59 3.90 -0.16
N ARG A 56 -7.70 4.44 0.34
CA ARG A 56 -7.91 5.89 0.37
C ARG A 56 -6.96 6.55 1.37
N ALA A 57 -6.39 7.67 0.99
CA ALA A 57 -5.58 8.52 1.85
C ALA A 57 -6.27 9.87 2.14
N ARG A 58 -5.76 10.59 3.15
CA ARG A 58 -6.10 11.99 3.41
C ARG A 58 -4.81 12.81 3.45
N ILE A 59 -4.85 14.02 2.92
CA ILE A 59 -3.71 14.94 3.02
C ILE A 59 -3.64 15.49 4.45
N VAL A 60 -2.44 15.47 5.02
CA VAL A 60 -2.14 16.01 6.35
C VAL A 60 -1.62 17.44 6.17
N PRO A 61 -2.20 18.45 6.82
CA PRO A 61 -1.71 19.82 6.77
C PRO A 61 -0.26 19.91 7.26
N THR A 62 0.57 20.69 6.56
CA THR A 62 2.01 20.82 6.83
C THR A 62 2.35 21.48 8.19
N THR A 63 1.38 22.06 8.89
CA THR A 63 1.53 22.55 10.26
C THR A 63 1.66 21.42 11.30
N GLU A 64 1.30 20.19 10.94
CA GLU A 64 1.40 19.01 11.80
C GLU A 64 2.72 18.23 11.61
N ARG A 65 3.78 18.88 11.07
CA ARG A 65 5.13 18.33 10.82
C ARG A 65 5.76 17.75 12.10
N LYS A 66 5.33 16.56 12.50
CA LYS A 66 6.23 15.60 13.13
C LYS A 66 7.24 15.23 12.05
N VAL A 67 8.52 15.29 12.39
CA VAL A 67 9.56 14.75 11.53
C VAL A 67 9.37 13.26 11.53
N PHE A 68 9.34 12.73 10.32
CA PHE A 68 8.80 11.44 10.10
C PHE A 68 9.92 10.50 9.66
N ASP A 69 10.22 9.45 10.44
CA ASP A 69 11.14 8.40 10.00
C ASP A 69 10.47 7.61 8.89
N VAL A 70 11.02 7.77 7.70
CA VAL A 70 10.46 7.23 6.48
C VAL A 70 11.43 6.20 5.94
N ASP A 71 10.98 4.96 5.86
CA ASP A 71 11.71 3.90 5.18
C ASP A 71 11.47 4.04 3.66
N ASP A 72 12.50 3.80 2.87
CA ASP A 72 12.39 3.87 1.42
C ASP A 72 11.51 2.74 0.90
N VAL A 73 10.41 3.08 0.22
CA VAL A 73 9.40 2.10 -0.22
C VAL A 73 9.69 1.58 -1.63
N ASN A 74 10.78 2.04 -2.26
CA ASN A 74 11.34 1.66 -3.58
C ASN A 74 11.25 2.82 -4.59
N ASP A 75 12.31 2.97 -5.41
CA ASP A 75 12.54 4.08 -6.35
C ASP A 75 11.62 4.08 -7.58
N SER A 76 10.97 2.95 -7.89
CA SER A 76 10.19 2.76 -9.12
C SER A 76 8.70 2.54 -8.84
N GLN A 77 8.01 3.56 -8.35
CA GLN A 77 6.55 3.51 -8.18
C GLN A 77 5.84 3.92 -9.46
N THR A 78 4.79 3.18 -9.83
CA THR A 78 3.88 3.57 -10.91
C THR A 78 2.74 4.38 -10.32
N TRP A 79 2.41 5.51 -10.94
CA TRP A 79 1.33 6.38 -10.47
C TRP A 79 0.58 6.95 -11.66
N TRP A 80 -0.62 7.48 -11.45
CA TRP A 80 -1.38 8.18 -12.49
C TRP A 80 -2.31 9.20 -11.85
N GLN A 81 -2.79 10.15 -12.65
CA GLN A 81 -3.77 11.15 -12.23
C GLN A 81 -4.97 11.13 -13.17
N TYR A 82 -6.14 11.42 -12.62
CA TYR A 82 -7.35 11.67 -13.38
C TYR A 82 -7.58 13.18 -13.56
N GLU A 83 -8.52 13.52 -14.45
CA GLU A 83 -8.88 14.91 -14.78
C GLU A 83 -9.42 15.72 -13.59
N ASP A 84 -9.92 15.03 -12.56
CA ASP A 84 -10.37 15.65 -11.31
C ASP A 84 -9.23 15.91 -10.31
N ASP A 85 -7.97 15.74 -10.73
CA ASP A 85 -6.73 15.82 -9.96
C ASP A 85 -6.55 14.70 -8.91
N THR A 86 -7.38 13.65 -8.91
CA THR A 86 -7.17 12.48 -8.05
C THR A 86 -5.90 11.76 -8.46
N THR A 87 -5.00 11.52 -7.51
CA THR A 87 -3.74 10.81 -7.75
C THR A 87 -3.79 9.39 -7.22
N PHE A 88 -3.40 8.44 -8.05
CA PHE A 88 -3.28 7.03 -7.71
C PHE A 88 -1.82 6.64 -7.69
N VAL A 89 -1.37 6.03 -6.61
CA VAL A 89 0.03 5.64 -6.42
C VAL A 89 0.08 4.16 -6.07
N HIS A 90 0.64 3.35 -6.96
CA HIS A 90 0.95 1.96 -6.62
C HIS A 90 2.11 1.94 -5.63
N ILE A 91 1.98 1.11 -4.61
CA ILE A 91 2.95 0.96 -3.53
C ILE A 91 3.16 -0.52 -3.25
N GLU A 92 4.42 -0.93 -3.19
CA GLU A 92 4.86 -2.20 -2.64
C GLU A 92 5.58 -1.97 -1.30
N ASN A 93 5.00 -2.47 -0.21
CA ASN A 93 5.66 -2.35 1.09
C ASN A 93 6.76 -3.41 1.27
N GLY A 94 7.97 -3.10 0.81
CA GLY A 94 9.17 -3.90 1.08
C GLY A 94 9.82 -3.65 2.44
N THR A 95 9.37 -2.64 3.22
CA THR A 95 10.15 -2.03 4.32
C THR A 95 10.15 -2.81 5.62
N GLY A 96 9.65 -4.05 5.65
CA GLY A 96 9.65 -4.87 6.86
C GLY A 96 8.73 -4.38 7.99
N ARG A 97 8.12 -3.20 7.85
CA ARG A 97 7.24 -2.54 8.82
C ARG A 97 5.84 -2.33 8.23
N THR A 98 4.90 -1.88 9.04
CA THR A 98 3.58 -1.45 8.57
C THR A 98 3.63 0.04 8.26
N ILE A 99 3.09 0.45 7.12
CA ILE A 99 3.04 1.84 6.69
C ILE A 99 1.65 2.39 7.01
N THR A 100 1.54 3.46 7.79
CA THR A 100 0.27 4.18 8.01
C THR A 100 0.21 5.55 7.33
N GLY A 101 1.35 6.09 6.90
CA GLY A 101 1.43 7.33 6.16
C GLY A 101 2.49 7.29 5.07
N LEU A 102 2.35 8.17 4.08
CA LEU A 102 3.32 8.38 3.02
C LEU A 102 3.69 9.85 2.94
N VAL A 103 4.92 10.10 2.51
CA VAL A 103 5.45 11.40 2.10
C VAL A 103 5.66 11.33 0.60
N LEU A 104 5.01 12.23 -0.11
CA LEU A 104 5.03 12.31 -1.56
C LEU A 104 5.78 13.57 -1.96
N ASP A 105 6.90 13.42 -2.67
CA ASP A 105 7.68 14.54 -3.18
C ASP A 105 7.47 14.67 -4.69
N PHE A 106 6.91 15.79 -5.11
CA PHE A 106 6.60 16.09 -6.52
C PHE A 106 7.55 17.15 -7.07
N TRP A 107 8.27 16.80 -8.14
CA TRP A 107 8.97 17.76 -8.98
C TRP A 107 8.11 18.11 -10.18
N VAL A 108 7.95 19.41 -10.42
CA VAL A 108 7.10 19.94 -11.48
C VAL A 108 7.84 20.05 -12.81
N ASP A 109 9.17 20.20 -12.79
CA ASP A 109 9.90 20.56 -14.02
C ASP A 109 10.34 19.33 -14.85
N SER A 110 11.21 18.47 -14.28
CA SER A 110 11.77 17.30 -14.98
C SER A 110 12.38 16.29 -14.01
N CYS A 111 12.19 15.00 -14.29
CA CYS A 111 12.75 13.90 -13.50
C CYS A 111 14.27 13.89 -13.53
N SER A 112 14.85 14.36 -14.63
CA SER A 112 16.30 14.31 -14.84
C SER A 112 17.03 15.50 -14.21
N GLN A 113 16.36 16.64 -14.05
CA GLN A 113 17.01 17.86 -13.58
C GLN A 113 16.76 18.17 -12.10
N LYS A 114 15.59 17.79 -11.53
CA LYS A 114 15.21 18.05 -10.11
C LYS A 114 15.71 19.40 -9.56
N ALA A 115 15.63 20.45 -10.37
CA ALA A 115 16.37 21.70 -10.15
C ALA A 115 15.81 22.55 -9.00
N LYS A 116 14.51 22.37 -8.70
CA LYS A 116 13.82 23.00 -7.56
C LYS A 116 13.53 21.97 -6.47
N PRO A 117 13.39 22.39 -5.19
CA PRO A 117 12.89 21.51 -4.15
C PRO A 117 11.50 20.98 -4.53
N PRO A 118 11.17 19.73 -4.17
CA PRO A 118 9.86 19.16 -4.47
C PRO A 118 8.75 19.84 -3.67
N ASN A 119 7.53 19.77 -4.20
CA ASN A 119 6.33 19.94 -3.41
C ASN A 119 6.10 18.69 -2.57
N THR A 120 6.34 18.79 -1.26
CA THR A 120 6.13 17.68 -0.33
C THR A 120 4.70 17.65 0.18
N VAL A 121 4.02 16.52 -0.01
CA VAL A 121 2.67 16.24 0.50
C VAL A 121 2.73 15.06 1.46
N HIS A 122 2.20 15.27 2.66
CA HIS A 122 2.07 14.21 3.66
C HIS A 122 0.66 13.63 3.56
N VAL A 123 0.55 12.31 3.49
CA VAL A 123 -0.74 11.63 3.41
C VAL A 123 -0.85 10.55 4.47
N LEU A 124 -2.00 10.46 5.13
CA LEU A 124 -2.34 9.38 6.05
C LEU A 124 -3.24 8.38 5.35
N LEU A 125 -2.87 7.11 5.41
CA LEU A 125 -3.66 6.01 4.87
C LEU A 125 -4.86 5.73 5.77
N ARG A 126 -6.06 5.58 5.20
CA ARG A 126 -7.25 5.17 5.97
C ARG A 126 -7.16 3.73 6.47
N LYS A 127 -6.35 2.91 5.80
CA LYS A 127 -6.03 1.54 6.21
C LYS A 127 -4.51 1.36 6.17
N PRO A 128 -3.88 0.81 7.23
CA PRO A 128 -2.45 0.52 7.21
C PRO A 128 -2.07 -0.46 6.10
N LEU A 129 -0.95 -0.22 5.43
CA LEU A 129 -0.36 -1.14 4.46
C LEU A 129 0.63 -2.05 5.17
N ARG A 130 0.30 -3.33 5.27
CA ARG A 130 1.12 -4.33 5.98
C ARG A 130 2.42 -4.62 5.22
N LYS A 131 3.41 -5.18 5.93
CA LYS A 131 4.65 -5.69 5.34
C LYS A 131 4.36 -6.64 4.16
N ASN A 132 5.13 -6.49 3.09
CA ASN A 132 5.08 -7.26 1.84
C ASN A 132 3.71 -7.22 1.13
N ALA A 133 2.84 -6.27 1.50
CA ALA A 133 1.58 -6.06 0.82
C ALA A 133 1.73 -5.00 -0.27
N GLN A 134 0.83 -5.08 -1.24
CA GLN A 134 0.72 -4.08 -2.30
C GLN A 134 -0.67 -3.45 -2.29
N ALA A 135 -0.71 -2.18 -2.69
CA ALA A 135 -1.95 -1.45 -2.85
C ALA A 135 -1.79 -0.30 -3.85
N VAL A 136 -2.93 0.16 -4.36
CA VAL A 136 -3.04 1.48 -4.98
C VAL A 136 -3.57 2.44 -3.93
N VAL A 137 -2.79 3.46 -3.61
CA VAL A 137 -3.17 4.53 -2.70
C VAL A 137 -3.86 5.63 -3.47
N VAL A 138 -5.09 5.96 -3.09
CA VAL A 138 -5.89 7.03 -3.69
C VAL A 138 -5.74 8.29 -2.87
N VAL A 139 -5.05 9.27 -3.43
CA VAL A 139 -4.79 10.57 -2.83
C VAL A 139 -5.79 11.57 -3.40
N PRO A 140 -6.53 12.30 -2.54
CA PRO A 140 -7.54 13.24 -3.00
C PRO A 140 -6.91 14.43 -3.76
N PRO A 141 -7.70 15.13 -4.58
CA PRO A 141 -7.29 16.31 -5.34
C PRO A 141 -6.54 17.35 -4.49
N SER A 142 -5.42 17.85 -5.02
CA SER A 142 -4.65 18.91 -4.36
C SER A 142 -3.81 19.69 -5.35
N LYS A 143 -3.80 21.01 -5.17
CA LYS A 143 -2.94 21.94 -5.92
C LYS A 143 -1.45 21.72 -5.67
N LEU A 144 -1.09 20.96 -4.64
CA LEU A 144 0.31 20.57 -4.38
C LEU A 144 0.77 19.38 -5.24
N LEU A 145 -0.18 18.61 -5.78
CA LEU A 145 0.04 17.37 -6.54
C LEU A 145 -0.12 17.56 -8.05
N HIS A 146 -0.82 18.62 -8.48
CA HIS A 146 -1.18 18.85 -9.86
C HIS A 146 -0.57 20.14 -10.41
N THR A 147 -0.04 20.08 -11.64
CA THR A 147 0.26 21.26 -12.45
C THR A 147 -0.27 21.05 -13.86
N LYS A 148 -0.97 22.05 -14.39
CA LYS A 148 -1.65 22.01 -15.70
C LYS A 148 -0.73 21.76 -16.90
N ASN A 149 0.58 21.76 -16.67
CA ASN A 149 1.63 21.46 -17.62
C ASN A 149 2.73 20.72 -16.85
N GLU A 150 3.40 19.78 -17.54
CA GLU A 150 4.69 19.17 -17.20
C GLU A 150 4.67 17.76 -16.59
N VAL A 151 5.61 16.97 -17.12
CA VAL A 151 5.99 15.62 -16.73
C VAL A 151 6.43 15.69 -15.26
N SER A 152 5.50 15.40 -14.37
CA SER A 152 5.79 15.43 -12.94
C SER A 152 6.55 14.17 -12.55
N CYS A 153 7.42 14.29 -11.56
CA CYS A 153 8.18 13.16 -11.05
C CYS A 153 7.84 12.98 -9.60
N LEU A 154 7.36 11.79 -9.27
CA LEU A 154 6.93 11.43 -7.94
C LEU A 154 7.98 10.56 -7.28
N SER A 155 8.55 11.03 -6.18
CA SER A 155 9.22 10.16 -5.23
C SER A 155 8.26 9.86 -4.10
N VAL A 156 8.11 8.58 -3.78
CA VAL A 156 7.28 8.13 -2.68
C VAL A 156 8.17 7.58 -1.59
N ARG A 157 8.05 8.20 -0.43
CA ARG A 157 8.74 7.83 0.78
C ARG A 157 7.65 7.37 1.76
N GLY A 158 7.76 6.18 2.36
CA GLY A 158 6.70 5.66 3.24
C GLY A 158 7.10 5.45 4.68
N GLY A 159 6.24 5.94 5.56
CA GLY A 159 6.39 5.78 7.01
C GLY A 159 5.40 6.69 7.69
N TRP A 160 4.61 6.11 8.60
CA TRP A 160 4.15 6.54 9.94
C TRP A 160 3.77 5.26 10.68
#